data_AF-A0A8C2XHD4-F1
#
_entry.id   AF-A0A8C2XHD4-F1
#
_cell.length_a   1.000
_cell.length_b   1.000
_cell.length_c   1.000
_cell.angle_alpha   90.00
_cell.angle_beta   90.00
_cell.angle_gamma   90.00
#
_symmetry.space_group_name_H-M   'P 1'
#
loop_
_entity.id
_entity.type
_entity.pdbx_description
1 polymer ?
#
loop_
_entity_poly.entity_id
_entity_poly.type
_entity_poly.pdbx_seq_one_letter_code
_entity_poly.pdbx_strand_id
1 'polypeptide(L)'
;MVEQNTEVKLKQMLKEERIQLWNPPFSEGSESSRHHMQELAERFAPLLRLPVPEVSGALEAVRQQALSRGKGNETFRDTKVATLELLLPRDCRKDAKTKSHLETRLDVLVQEVVDRIGEEFGLKCIKLILNGKTLSVDQPLDQQGVKNHSKMMVLKVSDAEWKLQLSEEEEKKKNQNESLQRTQKGFQILSERDGSEDSSPFLEIADQRGNPLKIPPEEKKALILAMGFHEKGRSLMKKKQFDNALCHLLQADQQFSRCGSALLASVDNFAVLQLDVVWCYQALEALSCLDDGRSRLQRAEDCFLRCYGERQQRLLMIKGNTGREEVLFLRLHLLQSLLSYIEGNDVQARHQLSKVETLYSRLCLDSEKMAQLMSLGFTEREARLGLRACEGDLQEAAVHISNQRQEREELKQRERKRRSRRSEVISTLTELGYSRRDAARALHHADGDVDKAYAILLDSSGSEEATSNNTEGSMEQLLYLGFQRDVSEAALRLTGGDVQSATQLLLDNQGVLSSELLAESPSSEEPSTSSNQSTEEDSELVNEVLEDISRHEEDYLDLTLEEESELIATMKTYLSRGHTHTV
;
A
#
# COMPACT_ATOMS: atom_id res chain seq x y z
N MET A 1 0.77 -24.37 11.00
CA MET A 1 2.02 -24.48 10.20
C MET A 1 2.64 -25.88 10.23
N VAL A 2 2.90 -26.50 11.39
CA VAL A 2 3.53 -27.86 11.44
C VAL A 2 2.68 -28.95 10.78
N GLU A 3 1.39 -29.02 11.13
CA GLU A 3 0.47 -30.00 10.53
C GLU A 3 0.40 -29.80 9.01
N GLN A 4 0.35 -28.55 8.54
CA GLN A 4 0.34 -28.23 7.12
C GLN A 4 1.63 -28.66 6.40
N ASN A 5 2.81 -28.41 6.98
CA ASN A 5 4.08 -28.93 6.42
C ASN A 5 4.02 -30.45 6.26
N THR A 6 3.49 -31.15 7.26
CA THR A 6 3.33 -32.61 7.25
C THR A 6 2.35 -33.04 6.15
N GLU A 7 1.18 -32.41 6.06
CA GLU A 7 0.20 -32.69 5.01
C GLU A 7 0.76 -32.45 3.61
N VAL A 8 1.51 -31.38 3.37
CA VAL A 8 2.08 -31.07 2.06
C VAL A 8 3.12 -32.12 1.66
N LYS A 9 4.00 -32.52 2.59
CA LYS A 9 4.95 -33.62 2.35
C LYS A 9 4.23 -34.93 2.04
N LEU A 10 3.19 -35.27 2.80
CA LEU A 10 2.38 -36.46 2.54
C LEU A 10 1.69 -36.39 1.18
N LYS A 11 1.10 -35.25 0.82
CA LYS A 11 0.50 -35.01 -0.51
C LYS A 11 1.53 -35.21 -1.63
N GLN A 12 2.78 -34.77 -1.43
CA GLN A 12 3.86 -34.99 -2.40
C GLN A 12 4.21 -36.48 -2.53
N MET A 13 4.41 -37.18 -1.41
CA MET A 13 4.73 -38.62 -1.42
C MET A 13 3.61 -39.46 -2.04
N LEU A 14 2.36 -39.18 -1.69
CA LEU A 14 1.18 -39.82 -2.29
C LEU A 14 1.14 -39.60 -3.80
N LYS A 15 1.49 -38.40 -4.27
CA LYS A 15 1.57 -38.08 -5.69
C LYS A 15 2.70 -38.83 -6.40
N GLU A 16 3.87 -38.92 -5.78
CA GLU A 16 5.02 -39.68 -6.31
C GLU A 16 4.69 -41.16 -6.47
N GLU A 17 3.98 -41.75 -5.50
CA GLU A 17 3.53 -43.13 -5.55
C GLU A 17 2.18 -43.35 -6.27
N ARG A 18 1.56 -42.28 -6.79
CA ARG A 18 0.25 -42.31 -7.47
C ARG A 18 -0.89 -42.90 -6.63
N ILE A 19 -0.83 -42.70 -5.31
CA ILE A 19 -1.86 -43.16 -4.37
C ILE A 19 -2.97 -42.12 -4.28
N GLN A 20 -4.22 -42.56 -4.44
CA GLN A 20 -5.41 -41.72 -4.37
C GLN A 20 -6.26 -42.13 -3.18
N LEU A 21 -6.20 -41.35 -2.09
CA LEU A 21 -6.90 -41.66 -0.84
C LEU A 21 -8.43 -41.58 -0.94
N TRP A 22 -8.96 -41.00 -2.01
CA TRP A 22 -10.39 -40.91 -2.28
C TRP A 22 -10.93 -42.09 -3.10
N ASN A 23 -10.08 -43.05 -3.47
CA ASN A 23 -10.47 -44.29 -4.15
C ASN A 23 -10.31 -45.50 -3.22
N PRO A 24 -10.95 -46.65 -3.53
CA PRO A 24 -10.68 -47.91 -2.85
C PRO A 24 -9.20 -48.31 -2.94
N PRO A 25 -8.61 -48.91 -1.91
CA PRO A 25 -9.23 -49.40 -0.66
C PRO A 25 -9.39 -48.33 0.45
N PHE A 26 -9.01 -47.07 0.21
CA PHE A 26 -8.92 -46.03 1.26
C PHE A 26 -10.23 -45.28 1.52
N SER A 27 -11.14 -45.25 0.53
CA SER A 27 -12.38 -44.47 0.60
C SER A 27 -13.52 -45.13 1.37
N GLU A 28 -13.50 -46.45 1.56
CA GLU A 28 -14.69 -47.23 1.95
C GLU A 28 -15.06 -47.18 3.44
N GLY A 29 -14.26 -46.56 4.32
CA GLY A 29 -14.57 -46.42 5.75
C GLY A 29 -14.67 -47.74 6.54
N SER A 30 -14.39 -48.88 5.88
CA SER A 30 -14.36 -50.23 6.44
C SER A 30 -13.14 -50.44 7.34
N GLU A 31 -13.14 -51.50 8.16
CA GLU A 31 -11.95 -51.91 8.94
C GLU A 31 -10.73 -52.15 8.03
N SER A 32 -10.97 -52.66 6.82
CA SER A 32 -9.94 -52.82 5.79
C SER A 32 -9.33 -51.47 5.38
N SER A 33 -10.15 -50.42 5.18
CA SER A 33 -9.63 -49.08 4.84
C SER A 33 -8.74 -48.49 5.94
N ARG A 34 -9.09 -48.73 7.22
CA ARG A 34 -8.27 -48.30 8.36
C ARG A 34 -6.93 -49.03 8.41
N HIS A 35 -6.91 -50.32 8.08
CA HIS A 35 -5.67 -51.10 8.00
C HIS A 35 -4.73 -50.55 6.92
N HIS A 36 -5.24 -50.31 5.71
CA HIS A 36 -4.44 -49.75 4.61
C HIS A 36 -3.91 -48.34 4.93
N MET A 37 -4.69 -47.51 5.62
CA MET A 37 -4.24 -46.19 6.10
C MET A 37 -3.13 -46.30 7.14
N GLN A 38 -3.24 -47.27 8.06
CA GLN A 38 -2.23 -47.53 9.08
C GLN A 38 -0.92 -48.03 8.48
N GLU A 39 -0.97 -48.95 7.50
CA GLU A 39 0.21 -49.40 6.75
C GLU A 39 0.93 -48.25 6.04
N LEU A 40 0.17 -47.34 5.42
CA LEU A 40 0.73 -46.13 4.81
C LEU A 40 1.42 -45.23 5.85
N ALA A 41 0.79 -45.06 7.02
CA ALA A 41 1.35 -44.24 8.09
C ALA A 41 2.67 -44.84 8.62
N GLU A 42 2.72 -46.15 8.86
CA GLU A 42 3.92 -46.86 9.31
C GLU A 42 5.06 -46.78 8.29
N ARG A 43 4.74 -46.79 6.99
CA ARG A 43 5.72 -46.67 5.92
C ARG A 43 6.24 -45.24 5.73
N PHE A 44 5.37 -44.23 5.85
CA PHE A 44 5.75 -42.82 5.65
C PHE A 44 6.37 -42.17 6.89
N ALA A 45 6.04 -42.64 8.10
CA ALA A 45 6.62 -42.15 9.36
C ALA A 45 8.16 -42.12 9.41
N PRO A 46 8.89 -43.19 9.07
CA PRO A 46 10.35 -43.17 9.09
C PRO A 46 10.94 -42.20 8.04
N LEU A 47 10.28 -42.05 6.89
CA LEU A 47 10.72 -41.14 5.81
C LEU A 47 10.57 -39.67 6.22
N LEU A 48 9.51 -39.35 6.95
CA LEU A 48 9.24 -38.02 7.48
C LEU A 48 9.93 -37.72 8.82
N ARG A 49 10.50 -38.75 9.47
CA ARG A 49 11.04 -38.70 10.84
C ARG A 49 10.01 -38.18 11.85
N LEU A 50 8.78 -38.65 11.72
CA LEU A 50 7.65 -38.30 12.60
C LEU A 50 7.03 -39.54 13.23
N PRO A 51 6.41 -39.43 14.42
CA PRO A 51 5.67 -40.54 15.00
C PRO A 51 4.52 -41.01 14.10
N VAL A 52 4.33 -42.33 14.01
CA VAL A 52 3.20 -42.96 13.30
C VAL A 52 1.84 -42.33 13.64
N PRO A 53 1.47 -42.02 14.91
CA PRO A 53 0.18 -41.40 15.19
C PRO A 53 0.01 -40.01 14.58
N GLU A 54 1.07 -39.19 14.51
CA GLU A 54 1.02 -37.86 13.88
C GLU A 54 0.80 -38.00 12.37
N VAL A 55 1.51 -38.93 11.74
CA VAL A 55 1.41 -39.20 10.30
C VAL A 55 0.05 -39.79 9.94
N SER A 56 -0.47 -40.71 10.75
CA SER A 56 -1.80 -41.30 10.58
C SER A 56 -2.89 -40.23 10.67
N GLY A 57 -2.82 -39.34 11.67
CA GLY A 57 -3.73 -38.21 11.80
C GLY A 57 -3.67 -37.25 10.60
N ALA A 58 -2.47 -36.93 10.12
CA ALA A 58 -2.29 -36.08 8.95
C ALA A 58 -2.78 -36.75 7.65
N LEU A 59 -2.52 -38.05 7.45
CA LEU A 59 -3.04 -38.80 6.30
C LEU A 59 -4.57 -38.82 6.28
N GLU A 60 -5.19 -39.02 7.45
CA GLU A 60 -6.65 -38.98 7.58
C GLU A 60 -7.20 -37.58 7.26
N ALA A 61 -6.54 -36.51 7.70
CA ALA A 61 -6.91 -35.15 7.33
C ALA A 61 -6.81 -34.91 5.81
N VAL A 62 -5.73 -35.39 5.17
CA VAL A 62 -5.56 -35.32 3.69
C VAL A 62 -6.67 -36.11 2.98
N ARG A 63 -7.01 -37.30 3.47
CA ARG A 63 -8.10 -38.13 2.94
C ARG A 63 -9.44 -37.41 3.03
N GLN A 64 -9.78 -36.87 4.20
CA GLN A 64 -11.02 -36.13 4.42
C GLN A 64 -11.10 -34.89 3.51
N GLN A 65 -10.01 -34.16 3.36
CA GLN A 65 -9.95 -33.00 2.45
C GLN A 65 -10.13 -33.41 0.98
N ALA A 66 -9.57 -34.56 0.55
CA ALA A 66 -9.75 -35.04 -0.80
C ALA A 66 -11.21 -35.48 -1.07
N LEU A 67 -11.84 -36.16 -0.12
CA LEU A 67 -13.25 -36.56 -0.20
C LEU A 67 -14.19 -35.35 -0.21
N SER A 68 -13.95 -34.35 0.64
CA SER A 68 -14.76 -33.12 0.66
C SER A 68 -14.61 -32.33 -0.64
N ARG A 69 -13.39 -32.22 -1.18
CA ARG A 69 -13.14 -31.63 -2.49
C ARG A 69 -13.82 -32.38 -3.62
N GLY A 70 -13.84 -33.71 -3.57
CA GLY A 70 -14.58 -34.55 -4.52
C GLY A 70 -16.08 -34.23 -4.53
N LYS A 71 -16.71 -34.22 -3.34
CA LYS A 71 -18.11 -33.81 -3.18
C LYS A 71 -18.38 -32.39 -3.67
N GLY A 72 -17.51 -31.44 -3.32
CA GLY A 72 -17.59 -30.05 -3.77
C GLY A 72 -17.42 -29.87 -5.30
N ASN A 73 -16.72 -30.79 -5.97
CA ASN A 73 -16.63 -30.79 -7.43
C ASN A 73 -17.90 -31.35 -8.08
N GLU A 74 -18.51 -32.37 -7.48
CA GLU A 74 -19.79 -32.93 -7.94
C GLU A 74 -20.91 -31.90 -7.79
N THR A 75 -21.03 -31.27 -6.62
CA THR A 75 -22.02 -30.20 -6.39
C THR A 75 -21.79 -29.04 -7.35
N PHE A 76 -20.56 -28.56 -7.53
CA PHE A 76 -20.29 -27.47 -8.48
C PHE A 76 -20.66 -27.82 -9.92
N ARG A 77 -20.41 -29.07 -10.34
CA ARG A 77 -20.78 -29.53 -11.70
C ARG A 77 -22.30 -29.57 -11.88
N ASP A 78 -23.01 -30.08 -10.87
CA ASP A 78 -24.43 -30.41 -10.97
C ASP A 78 -25.33 -29.20 -10.65
N THR A 79 -24.93 -28.32 -9.74
CA THR A 79 -25.74 -27.18 -9.26
C THR A 79 -25.11 -25.80 -9.48
N LYS A 80 -23.87 -25.73 -9.99
CA LYS A 80 -23.09 -24.48 -10.13
C LYS A 80 -22.80 -23.75 -8.81
N VAL A 81 -22.94 -24.43 -7.67
CA VAL A 81 -22.56 -23.92 -6.35
C VAL A 81 -21.10 -24.26 -6.07
N ALA A 82 -20.26 -23.24 -5.90
CA ALA A 82 -18.85 -23.39 -5.59
C ALA A 82 -18.64 -23.51 -4.07
N THR A 83 -17.67 -24.32 -3.67
CA THR A 83 -17.19 -24.41 -2.29
C THR A 83 -15.96 -23.52 -2.15
N LEU A 84 -16.02 -22.50 -1.31
CA LEU A 84 -14.92 -21.57 -1.02
C LEU A 84 -14.27 -21.93 0.31
N GLU A 85 -12.95 -21.89 0.41
CA GLU A 85 -12.20 -22.09 1.66
C GLU A 85 -11.93 -20.71 2.30
N LEU A 86 -12.46 -20.48 3.49
CA LEU A 86 -12.34 -19.21 4.21
C LEU A 86 -11.26 -19.29 5.29
N LEU A 87 -10.30 -18.38 5.24
CA LEU A 87 -9.40 -18.10 6.36
C LEU A 87 -10.01 -16.98 7.21
N LEU A 88 -10.59 -17.38 8.34
CA LEU A 88 -11.18 -16.46 9.29
C LEU A 88 -10.12 -15.81 10.20
N PRO A 89 -10.40 -14.60 10.74
CA PRO A 89 -9.57 -13.96 11.75
C PRO A 89 -9.31 -14.86 12.96
N ARG A 90 -8.14 -14.69 13.60
CA ARG A 90 -7.68 -15.50 14.76
C ARG A 90 -8.77 -15.70 15.82
N ASP A 91 -9.44 -14.61 16.21
CA ASP A 91 -10.43 -14.61 17.31
C ASP A 91 -11.75 -15.31 16.97
N CYS A 92 -12.01 -15.56 15.69
CA CYS A 92 -13.27 -16.14 15.21
C CYS A 92 -13.12 -17.61 14.80
N ARG A 93 -11.91 -18.16 14.88
CA ARG A 93 -11.66 -19.58 14.61
C ARG A 93 -12.10 -20.39 15.83
N LYS A 94 -13.20 -21.16 15.67
CA LYS A 94 -13.70 -22.12 16.69
C LYS A 94 -12.64 -23.15 17.08
N ASP A 95 -11.84 -23.58 16.10
CA ASP A 95 -10.68 -24.42 16.25
C ASP A 95 -9.64 -24.00 15.20
N ALA A 96 -8.36 -23.86 15.59
CA ALA A 96 -7.29 -23.52 14.65
C ALA A 96 -7.08 -24.60 13.55
N LYS A 97 -7.65 -25.78 13.76
CA LYS A 97 -7.52 -26.98 12.90
C LYS A 97 -8.59 -27.06 11.81
N THR A 98 -9.73 -26.39 12.00
CA THR A 98 -10.90 -26.59 11.13
C THR A 98 -10.97 -25.48 10.09
N LYS A 99 -10.83 -25.86 8.82
CA LYS A 99 -11.00 -24.94 7.69
C LYS A 99 -12.48 -24.60 7.53
N SER A 100 -12.82 -23.33 7.61
CA SER A 100 -14.18 -22.86 7.34
C SER A 100 -14.43 -22.89 5.84
N HIS A 101 -15.60 -23.35 5.43
CA HIS A 101 -16.00 -23.39 4.04
C HIS A 101 -17.34 -22.68 3.85
N LEU A 102 -17.52 -22.06 2.70
CA LEU A 102 -18.77 -21.42 2.32
C LEU A 102 -19.19 -21.91 0.94
N GLU A 103 -20.42 -22.39 0.83
CA GLU A 103 -20.99 -22.82 -0.45
C GLU A 103 -21.83 -21.69 -1.04
N THR A 104 -21.43 -21.17 -2.19
CA THR A 104 -22.13 -20.07 -2.88
C THR A 104 -21.99 -20.17 -4.40
N ARG A 105 -22.92 -19.57 -5.15
CA ARG A 105 -22.75 -19.43 -6.60
C ARG A 105 -21.69 -18.36 -6.88
N LEU A 106 -21.05 -18.41 -8.04
CA LEU A 106 -19.96 -17.47 -8.39
C LEU A 106 -20.46 -16.20 -9.11
N ASP A 107 -21.71 -16.17 -9.55
CA ASP A 107 -22.35 -15.02 -10.22
C ASP A 107 -22.96 -14.01 -9.23
N VAL A 108 -22.90 -14.29 -7.92
CA VAL A 108 -23.38 -13.38 -6.87
C VAL A 108 -22.39 -12.27 -6.59
N LEU A 109 -22.90 -11.14 -6.11
CA LEU A 109 -22.08 -10.01 -5.69
C LEU A 109 -21.24 -10.38 -4.45
N VAL A 110 -20.05 -9.79 -4.35
CA VAL A 110 -19.19 -9.97 -3.18
C VAL A 110 -19.87 -9.44 -1.90
N GLN A 111 -20.72 -8.41 -2.00
CA GLN A 111 -21.49 -7.92 -0.85
C GLN A 111 -22.37 -9.01 -0.22
N GLU A 112 -23.08 -9.81 -1.03
CA GLU A 112 -23.95 -10.89 -0.53
C GLU A 112 -23.15 -11.95 0.25
N VAL A 113 -21.93 -12.22 -0.23
CA VAL A 113 -21.01 -13.18 0.40
C VAL A 113 -20.47 -12.61 1.71
N VAL A 114 -20.13 -11.32 1.73
CA VAL A 114 -19.72 -10.60 2.92
C VAL A 114 -20.82 -10.62 3.98
N ASP A 115 -22.06 -10.33 3.61
CA ASP A 115 -23.20 -10.32 4.53
C ASP A 115 -23.43 -11.72 5.11
N ARG A 116 -23.40 -12.75 4.27
CA ARG A 116 -23.55 -14.14 4.71
C ARG A 116 -22.43 -14.60 5.65
N ILE A 117 -21.18 -14.25 5.38
CA ILE A 117 -20.05 -14.53 6.29
C ILE A 117 -20.24 -13.74 7.60
N GLY A 118 -20.71 -12.50 7.51
CA GLY A 118 -21.00 -11.67 8.67
C GLY A 118 -22.05 -12.31 9.59
N GLU A 119 -23.15 -12.79 9.02
CA GLU A 119 -24.22 -13.50 9.74
C GLU A 119 -23.75 -14.84 10.32
N GLU A 120 -23.07 -15.67 9.52
CA GLU A 120 -22.68 -17.04 9.90
C GLU A 120 -21.59 -17.05 10.99
N PHE A 121 -20.66 -16.10 10.93
CA PHE A 121 -19.49 -16.05 11.82
C PHE A 121 -19.53 -14.90 12.84
N GLY A 122 -20.62 -14.12 12.88
CA GLY A 122 -20.77 -12.99 13.80
C GLY A 122 -19.77 -11.87 13.56
N LEU A 123 -19.34 -11.71 12.31
CA LEU A 123 -18.36 -10.73 11.90
C LEU A 123 -19.04 -9.46 11.39
N LYS A 124 -18.49 -8.30 11.75
CA LYS A 124 -18.91 -7.01 11.21
C LYS A 124 -17.78 -6.40 10.41
N CYS A 125 -18.13 -5.73 9.32
CA CYS A 125 -17.22 -4.96 8.48
C CYS A 125 -15.96 -5.74 8.07
N ILE A 126 -16.15 -6.74 7.20
CA ILE A 126 -15.08 -7.61 6.71
C ILE A 126 -14.69 -7.29 5.27
N LYS A 127 -13.44 -7.59 4.94
CA LYS A 127 -12.94 -7.58 3.56
C LYS A 127 -12.53 -8.99 3.14
N LEU A 128 -12.78 -9.30 1.88
CA LEU A 128 -12.35 -10.54 1.27
C LEU A 128 -11.10 -10.29 0.43
N ILE A 129 -10.05 -11.06 0.67
CA ILE A 129 -8.78 -10.98 -0.06
C ILE A 129 -8.54 -12.30 -0.78
N LEU A 130 -8.24 -12.22 -2.08
CA LEU A 130 -7.86 -13.34 -2.93
C LEU A 130 -6.52 -13.03 -3.61
N ASN A 131 -5.50 -13.85 -3.36
CA ASN A 131 -4.17 -13.75 -4.00
C ASN A 131 -3.61 -12.31 -4.03
N GLY A 132 -3.70 -11.64 -2.88
CA GLY A 132 -3.20 -10.27 -2.72
C GLY A 132 -4.04 -9.17 -3.35
N LYS A 133 -5.28 -9.46 -3.76
CA LYS A 133 -6.25 -8.47 -4.20
C LYS A 133 -7.44 -8.43 -3.26
N THR A 134 -7.78 -7.24 -2.78
CA THR A 134 -9.05 -7.00 -2.09
C THR A 134 -10.18 -7.06 -3.11
N LEU A 135 -11.20 -7.85 -2.85
CA LEU A 135 -12.36 -7.96 -3.72
C LEU A 135 -13.27 -6.74 -3.57
N SER A 136 -13.79 -6.25 -4.69
CA SER A 136 -14.77 -5.17 -4.77
C SER A 136 -16.17 -5.70 -4.48
N VAL A 137 -16.88 -5.05 -3.56
CA VAL A 137 -18.21 -5.47 -3.10
C VAL A 137 -19.29 -5.38 -4.19
N ASP A 138 -19.12 -4.45 -5.13
CA ASP A 138 -20.08 -4.15 -6.21
C ASP A 138 -19.92 -5.05 -7.44
N GLN A 139 -18.96 -5.98 -7.42
CA GLN A 139 -18.70 -6.89 -8.54
C GLN A 139 -18.98 -8.35 -8.16
N PRO A 140 -19.41 -9.19 -9.12
CA PRO A 140 -19.53 -10.62 -8.92
C PRO A 140 -18.21 -11.31 -8.54
N LEU A 141 -18.29 -12.48 -7.90
CA LEU A 141 -17.12 -13.29 -7.53
C LEU A 141 -16.32 -13.77 -8.77
N ASP A 142 -17.00 -14.28 -9.79
CA ASP A 142 -16.39 -14.85 -10.99
C ASP A 142 -15.56 -13.84 -11.80
N GLN A 143 -16.02 -12.60 -11.90
CA GLN A 143 -15.33 -11.49 -12.58
C GLN A 143 -14.01 -11.11 -11.89
N GLN A 144 -13.87 -11.45 -10.61
CA GLN A 144 -12.69 -11.12 -9.80
C GLN A 144 -11.75 -12.32 -9.62
N GLY A 145 -11.93 -13.38 -10.42
CA GLY A 145 -11.04 -14.53 -10.48
C GLY A 145 -11.32 -15.60 -9.43
N VAL A 146 -12.44 -15.51 -8.72
CA VAL A 146 -12.89 -16.55 -7.78
C VAL A 146 -13.38 -17.76 -8.57
N LYS A 147 -12.85 -18.93 -8.21
CA LYS A 147 -13.16 -20.25 -8.77
C LYS A 147 -13.62 -21.21 -7.68
N ASN A 148 -14.16 -22.37 -8.07
CA ASN A 148 -14.42 -23.44 -7.11
C ASN A 148 -13.14 -23.82 -6.33
N HIS A 149 -13.26 -24.01 -5.02
CA HIS A 149 -12.16 -24.25 -4.07
C HIS A 149 -11.14 -23.11 -3.95
N SER A 150 -11.52 -21.88 -4.32
CA SER A 150 -10.68 -20.71 -4.04
C SER A 150 -10.53 -20.51 -2.54
N LYS A 151 -9.32 -20.12 -2.15
CA LYS A 151 -8.99 -19.77 -0.78
C LYS A 151 -9.10 -18.26 -0.62
N MET A 152 -9.91 -17.82 0.33
CA MET A 152 -10.20 -16.42 0.55
C MET A 152 -9.89 -16.08 1.99
N MET A 153 -9.10 -15.03 2.17
CA MET A 153 -8.83 -14.47 3.49
C MET A 153 -9.96 -13.52 3.86
N VAL A 154 -10.56 -13.75 5.02
CA VAL A 154 -11.54 -12.88 5.64
C VAL A 154 -10.79 -12.01 6.64
N LEU A 155 -10.71 -10.72 6.32
CA LEU A 155 -10.04 -9.74 7.14
C LEU A 155 -11.08 -9.02 7.99
N LYS A 156 -10.96 -9.14 9.33
CA LYS A 156 -11.73 -8.30 10.25
C LYS A 156 -11.01 -6.98 10.36
N VAL A 157 -11.66 -5.92 9.90
CA VAL A 157 -11.10 -4.58 10.01
C VAL A 157 -11.62 -4.01 11.34
N SER A 158 -10.70 -3.53 12.17
CA SER A 158 -10.95 -3.30 13.60
C SER A 158 -12.02 -2.25 13.88
N ASP A 159 -12.87 -2.52 14.88
CA ASP A 159 -13.80 -1.61 15.58
C ASP A 159 -13.10 -0.52 16.42
N ALA A 160 -11.86 -0.10 16.07
CA ALA A 160 -11.04 0.78 16.93
C ALA A 160 -11.58 2.21 17.10
N GLU A 161 -12.70 2.55 16.45
CA GLU A 161 -13.47 3.79 16.65
C GLU A 161 -14.88 3.54 17.22
N TRP A 162 -15.26 2.29 17.46
CA TRP A 162 -16.61 1.91 17.91
C TRP A 162 -16.91 2.32 19.36
N LYS A 163 -15.89 2.55 20.20
CA LYS A 163 -16.08 2.83 21.63
C LYS A 163 -16.25 4.30 22.02
N LEU A 164 -16.28 5.25 21.06
CA LEU A 164 -16.39 6.67 21.39
C LEU A 164 -17.61 7.40 20.84
N GLN A 165 -18.54 6.75 20.12
CA GLN A 165 -19.75 7.44 19.66
C GLN A 165 -20.97 6.52 19.66
N LEU A 166 -21.54 6.32 20.85
CA LEU A 166 -22.93 5.89 21.04
C LEU A 166 -23.81 7.13 21.27
N SER A 167 -24.13 7.84 20.18
CA SER A 167 -25.42 8.52 19.91
C SER A 167 -25.26 9.43 18.69
N GLU A 168 -25.67 8.95 17.52
CA GLU A 168 -26.92 9.40 16.88
C GLU A 168 -27.15 8.43 15.72
N GLU A 169 -28.38 7.94 15.68
CA GLU A 169 -28.77 6.70 15.03
C GLU A 169 -28.83 6.86 13.50
N GLU A 170 -28.29 5.87 12.79
CA GLU A 170 -28.48 5.56 11.37
C GLU A 170 -27.53 6.16 10.29
N GLU A 171 -26.78 7.25 10.50
CA GLU A 171 -25.86 7.76 9.45
C GLU A 171 -24.45 7.14 9.40
N LYS A 172 -24.11 6.24 10.34
CA LYS A 172 -22.80 5.55 10.40
C LYS A 172 -22.74 4.18 9.76
N LYS A 173 -23.57 3.92 8.75
CA LYS A 173 -23.55 2.66 7.97
C LYS A 173 -22.43 2.61 6.90
N LYS A 174 -21.44 3.51 6.90
CA LYS A 174 -20.40 3.63 5.85
C LYS A 174 -18.96 3.74 6.37
N ASN A 175 -18.60 2.92 7.36
CA ASN A 175 -17.27 2.97 7.98
C ASN A 175 -16.23 2.08 7.25
N GLN A 176 -14.95 2.47 7.25
CA GLN A 176 -13.74 1.86 6.63
C GLN A 176 -13.40 2.16 5.17
N ASN A 177 -14.38 2.42 4.30
CA ASN A 177 -14.06 3.17 3.07
C ASN A 177 -13.47 4.53 3.48
N GLU A 178 -13.95 5.07 4.60
CA GLU A 178 -13.49 6.33 5.17
C GLU A 178 -11.99 6.36 5.49
N SER A 179 -11.38 5.46 6.28
CA SER A 179 -9.93 5.56 6.59
C SER A 179 -9.04 5.47 5.35
N LEU A 180 -9.34 4.55 4.42
CA LEU A 180 -8.64 4.46 3.14
C LEU A 180 -8.89 5.69 2.27
N GLN A 181 -10.13 6.19 2.20
CA GLN A 181 -10.50 7.39 1.46
C GLN A 181 -9.91 8.66 2.08
N ARG A 182 -9.80 8.75 3.40
CA ARG A 182 -9.18 9.85 4.13
C ARG A 182 -7.70 9.89 3.85
N THR A 183 -7.02 8.74 3.95
CA THR A 183 -5.62 8.59 3.53
C THR A 183 -5.47 8.95 2.04
N GLN A 184 -6.35 8.45 1.18
CA GLN A 184 -6.34 8.75 -0.25
C GLN A 184 -6.51 10.24 -0.52
N LYS A 185 -7.51 10.88 0.08
CA LYS A 185 -7.83 12.30 -0.07
C LYS A 185 -6.69 13.16 0.46
N GLY A 186 -6.18 12.88 1.67
CA GLY A 186 -5.07 13.64 2.25
C GLY A 186 -3.81 13.60 1.37
N PHE A 187 -3.41 12.43 0.88
CA PHE A 187 -2.28 12.33 -0.06
C PHE A 187 -2.59 12.84 -1.46
N GLN A 188 -3.85 12.77 -1.91
CA GLN A 188 -4.28 13.36 -3.18
C GLN A 188 -4.16 14.88 -3.14
N ILE A 189 -4.65 15.51 -2.07
CA ILE A 189 -4.50 16.96 -1.82
C ILE A 189 -3.01 17.33 -1.82
N LEU A 190 -2.17 16.58 -1.09
CA LEU A 190 -0.72 16.81 -1.05
C LEU A 190 -0.04 16.63 -2.42
N SER A 191 -0.56 15.75 -3.28
CA SER A 191 -0.02 15.51 -4.63
C SER A 191 -0.40 16.59 -5.64
N GLU A 192 -1.54 17.25 -5.44
CA GLU A 192 -2.07 18.30 -6.31
C GLU A 192 -1.48 19.68 -5.94
N ARG A 193 -0.98 19.84 -4.71
CA ARG A 193 -0.23 21.03 -4.29
C ARG A 193 1.12 21.07 -4.98
N ASP A 194 1.33 22.10 -5.80
CA ASP A 194 2.59 22.43 -6.48
C ASP A 194 3.53 23.29 -5.62
N GLY A 195 3.11 23.59 -4.38
CA GLY A 195 3.85 24.45 -3.46
C GLY A 195 3.77 25.93 -3.84
N SER A 196 2.84 26.36 -4.70
CA SER A 196 2.60 27.78 -5.01
C SER A 196 1.98 28.57 -3.84
N GLU A 197 1.31 27.89 -2.91
CA GLU A 197 0.80 28.48 -1.68
C GLU A 197 1.80 28.33 -0.53
N ASP A 198 2.30 29.45 0.00
CA ASP A 198 3.40 29.45 0.98
C ASP A 198 3.02 28.89 2.37
N SER A 199 1.74 28.80 2.71
CA SER A 199 1.29 28.28 4.02
C SER A 199 0.89 26.81 4.01
N SER A 200 0.74 26.18 2.83
CA SER A 200 0.24 24.82 2.73
C SER A 200 1.38 23.80 2.51
N PRO A 201 1.42 22.71 3.29
CA PRO A 201 2.41 21.66 3.08
C PRO A 201 2.17 20.97 1.73
N PHE A 202 3.26 20.64 1.05
CA PHE A 202 3.28 19.91 -0.23
C PHE A 202 4.39 18.84 -0.22
N LEU A 203 4.30 17.87 -1.14
CA LEU A 203 5.30 16.81 -1.27
C LEU A 203 6.12 16.97 -2.57
N GLU A 204 7.45 16.93 -2.42
CA GLU A 204 8.42 16.91 -3.52
C GLU A 204 9.17 15.58 -3.51
N ILE A 205 9.29 14.95 -4.68
CA ILE A 205 10.02 13.68 -4.82
C ILE A 205 11.44 14.02 -5.22
N ALA A 206 12.40 13.55 -4.43
CA ALA A 206 13.81 13.86 -4.61
C ALA A 206 14.68 12.59 -4.63
N ASP A 207 15.89 12.71 -5.17
CA ASP A 207 16.92 11.67 -5.06
C ASP A 207 17.53 11.62 -3.64
N GLN A 208 18.45 10.68 -3.38
CA GLN A 208 19.11 10.56 -2.07
C GLN A 208 19.97 11.77 -1.66
N ARG A 209 20.15 12.77 -2.53
CA ARG A 209 20.88 14.01 -2.25
C ARG A 209 19.94 15.21 -2.06
N GLY A 210 18.62 14.98 -2.14
CA GLY A 210 17.60 16.02 -2.05
C GLY A 210 17.37 16.79 -3.34
N ASN A 211 17.85 16.31 -4.49
CA ASN A 211 17.58 16.96 -5.77
C ASN A 211 16.20 16.52 -6.30
N PRO A 212 15.32 17.44 -6.71
CA PRO A 212 14.00 17.10 -7.25
C PRO A 212 14.10 16.25 -8.51
N LEU A 213 13.27 15.20 -8.60
CA LEU A 213 13.16 14.34 -9.77
C LEU A 213 12.09 14.86 -10.74
N LYS A 214 12.43 14.93 -12.03
CA LYS A 214 11.48 15.27 -13.09
C LYS A 214 10.69 14.00 -13.46
N ILE A 215 9.47 13.90 -12.95
CA ILE A 215 8.55 12.76 -13.14
C ILE A 215 7.25 13.31 -13.78
N PRO A 216 6.65 12.61 -14.77
CA PRO A 216 5.34 12.99 -15.31
C PRO A 216 4.29 13.18 -14.21
N PRO A 217 3.35 14.13 -14.34
CA PRO A 217 2.43 14.49 -13.26
C PRO A 217 1.53 13.33 -12.80
N GLU A 218 1.03 12.52 -13.73
CA GLU A 218 0.22 11.34 -13.41
C GLU A 218 1.02 10.29 -12.62
N GLU A 219 2.26 10.04 -13.04
CA GLU A 219 3.17 9.11 -12.37
C GLU A 219 3.61 9.64 -11.00
N LYS A 220 3.87 10.95 -10.89
CA LYS A 220 4.17 11.63 -9.62
C LYS A 220 3.02 11.46 -8.63
N LYS A 221 1.77 11.67 -9.08
CA LYS A 221 0.57 11.49 -8.25
C LYS A 221 0.43 10.04 -7.78
N ALA A 222 0.58 9.07 -8.69
CA ALA A 222 0.53 7.66 -8.34
C ALA A 222 1.63 7.28 -7.32
N LEU A 223 2.85 7.79 -7.50
CA LEU A 223 3.97 7.52 -6.61
C LEU A 223 3.77 8.12 -5.21
N ILE A 224 3.28 9.36 -5.11
CA ILE A 224 2.97 10.00 -3.82
C ILE A 224 1.91 9.20 -3.08
N LEU A 225 0.84 8.81 -3.75
CA LEU A 225 -0.20 7.96 -3.15
C LEU A 225 0.37 6.62 -2.71
N ALA A 226 1.18 5.96 -3.55
CA ALA A 226 1.77 4.67 -3.25
C ALA A 226 2.67 4.72 -2.00
N MET A 227 3.58 5.69 -1.94
CA MET A 227 4.45 5.91 -0.77
C MET A 227 3.64 6.28 0.46
N GLY A 228 2.61 7.11 0.30
CA GLY A 228 1.76 7.54 1.39
C GLY A 228 0.99 6.39 2.05
N PHE A 229 0.35 5.54 1.23
CA PHE A 229 -0.30 4.33 1.72
C PHE A 229 0.71 3.35 2.37
N HIS A 230 1.92 3.27 1.83
CA HIS A 230 2.97 2.42 2.39
C HIS A 230 3.39 2.90 3.79
N GLU A 231 3.64 4.20 3.97
CA GLU A 231 3.97 4.77 5.28
C GLU A 231 2.82 4.62 6.29
N LYS A 232 1.56 4.87 5.89
CA LYS A 232 0.39 4.58 6.73
C LYS A 232 0.34 3.10 7.15
N GLY A 233 0.59 2.21 6.19
CA GLY A 233 0.69 0.77 6.44
C GLY A 233 1.74 0.43 7.49
N ARG A 234 2.95 1.00 7.39
CA ARG A 234 4.03 0.78 8.36
C ARG A 234 3.71 1.37 9.74
N SER A 235 3.10 2.56 9.80
CA SER A 235 2.61 3.18 11.05
C SER A 235 1.65 2.23 11.78
N LEU A 236 0.73 1.59 11.04
CA LEU A 236 -0.19 0.58 11.57
C LEU A 236 0.51 -0.73 11.97
N MET A 237 1.51 -1.19 11.21
CA MET A 237 2.33 -2.36 11.58
C MET A 237 3.06 -2.14 12.91
N LYS A 238 3.65 -0.95 13.13
CA LYS A 238 4.29 -0.60 14.42
C LYS A 238 3.32 -0.64 15.59
N LYS A 239 2.05 -0.32 15.35
CA LYS A 239 0.94 -0.42 16.32
C LYS A 239 0.37 -1.85 16.43
N LYS A 240 0.97 -2.83 15.74
CA LYS A 240 0.52 -4.23 15.62
C LYS A 240 -0.90 -4.40 15.06
N GLN A 241 -1.39 -3.40 14.32
CA GLN A 241 -2.69 -3.42 13.65
C GLN A 241 -2.54 -3.99 12.23
N PHE A 242 -2.14 -5.26 12.14
CA PHE A 242 -1.77 -5.89 10.86
C PHE A 242 -2.92 -5.98 9.87
N ASP A 243 -4.17 -6.10 10.34
CA ASP A 243 -5.34 -6.12 9.46
C ASP A 243 -5.50 -4.78 8.70
N ASN A 244 -5.51 -3.66 9.43
CA ASN A 244 -5.62 -2.34 8.82
C ASN A 244 -4.39 -2.02 7.98
N ALA A 245 -3.20 -2.40 8.45
CA ALA A 245 -1.95 -2.22 7.71
C ALA A 245 -2.04 -2.89 6.34
N LEU A 246 -2.46 -4.16 6.29
CA LEU A 246 -2.56 -4.92 5.05
C LEU A 246 -3.48 -4.23 4.02
N CYS A 247 -4.60 -3.64 4.45
CA CYS A 247 -5.48 -2.88 3.55
C CYS A 247 -4.73 -1.71 2.86
N HIS A 248 -3.96 -0.95 3.62
CA HIS A 248 -3.20 0.19 3.09
C HIS A 248 -2.05 -0.28 2.21
N LEU A 249 -1.33 -1.33 2.61
CA LEU A 249 -0.23 -1.90 1.81
C LEU A 249 -0.72 -2.46 0.46
N LEU A 250 -1.88 -3.11 0.41
CA LEU A 250 -2.46 -3.58 -0.85
C LEU A 250 -2.92 -2.40 -1.74
N GLN A 251 -3.39 -1.30 -1.15
CA GLN A 251 -3.68 -0.08 -1.90
C GLN A 251 -2.40 0.57 -2.45
N ALA A 252 -1.32 0.59 -1.66
CA ALA A 252 0.01 1.02 -2.12
C ALA A 252 0.48 0.18 -3.32
N ASP A 253 0.31 -1.15 -3.26
CA ASP A 253 0.71 -2.09 -4.34
C ASP A 253 -0.01 -1.77 -5.65
N GLN A 254 -1.31 -1.45 -5.58
CA GLN A 254 -2.08 -1.00 -6.73
C GLN A 254 -1.57 0.33 -7.29
N GLN A 255 -1.24 1.32 -6.46
CA GLN A 255 -0.71 2.60 -6.94
C GLN A 255 0.70 2.48 -7.52
N PHE A 256 1.59 1.67 -6.91
CA PHE A 256 2.89 1.37 -7.49
C PHE A 256 2.77 0.69 -8.85
N SER A 257 1.77 -0.19 -9.06
CA SER A 257 1.56 -0.83 -10.36
C SER A 257 1.19 0.13 -11.50
N ARG A 258 0.80 1.37 -11.17
CA ARG A 258 0.52 2.45 -12.13
C ARG A 258 1.78 3.28 -12.47
N CYS A 259 2.88 3.09 -11.74
CA CYS A 259 4.14 3.77 -12.00
C CYS A 259 4.93 3.05 -13.11
N GLY A 260 5.75 3.80 -13.85
CA GLY A 260 6.56 3.30 -14.95
C GLY A 260 7.65 2.33 -14.49
N SER A 261 7.92 1.31 -15.32
CA SER A 261 8.87 0.26 -14.98
C SER A 261 10.31 0.75 -14.80
N ALA A 262 10.71 1.85 -15.46
CA ALA A 262 12.05 2.42 -15.35
C ALA A 262 12.33 3.00 -13.96
N LEU A 263 11.37 3.75 -13.40
CA LEU A 263 11.46 4.31 -12.06
C LEU A 263 11.47 3.17 -11.03
N LEU A 264 10.52 2.25 -11.12
CA LEU A 264 10.40 1.11 -10.19
C LEU A 264 11.60 0.16 -10.23
N ALA A 265 12.32 0.08 -11.35
CA ALA A 265 13.53 -0.74 -11.47
C ALA A 265 14.76 -0.09 -10.82
N SER A 266 14.70 1.20 -10.50
CA SER A 266 15.82 1.97 -9.98
C SER A 266 15.80 2.18 -8.46
N VAL A 267 14.65 1.95 -7.82
CA VAL A 267 14.41 2.17 -6.39
C VAL A 267 13.92 0.89 -5.71
N ASP A 268 14.15 0.78 -4.41
CA ASP A 268 13.79 -0.39 -3.59
C ASP A 268 12.42 -0.27 -2.91
N ASN A 269 11.76 0.90 -2.92
CA ASN A 269 10.49 1.13 -2.22
C ASN A 269 9.43 0.05 -2.52
N PHE A 270 9.28 -0.32 -3.79
CA PHE A 270 8.33 -1.35 -4.20
C PHE A 270 8.69 -2.74 -3.65
N ALA A 271 9.99 -3.06 -3.57
CA ALA A 271 10.48 -4.32 -3.00
C ALA A 271 10.20 -4.40 -1.50
N VAL A 272 10.45 -3.29 -0.78
CA VAL A 272 10.14 -3.20 0.64
C VAL A 272 8.65 -3.33 0.88
N LEU A 273 7.79 -2.75 0.02
CA LEU A 273 6.35 -2.96 0.10
C LEU A 273 5.97 -4.43 -0.05
N GLN A 274 6.52 -5.14 -1.04
CA GLN A 274 6.25 -6.57 -1.20
C GLN A 274 6.63 -7.35 0.06
N LEU A 275 7.75 -7.01 0.68
CA LEU A 275 8.23 -7.63 1.91
C LEU A 275 7.28 -7.35 3.08
N ASP A 276 6.84 -6.10 3.25
CA ASP A 276 5.91 -5.68 4.31
C ASP A 276 4.53 -6.36 4.16
N VAL A 277 4.02 -6.53 2.93
CA VAL A 277 2.77 -7.28 2.67
C VAL A 277 2.89 -8.73 3.14
N VAL A 278 4.01 -9.39 2.83
CA VAL A 278 4.23 -10.78 3.23
C VAL A 278 4.46 -10.90 4.74
N TRP A 279 5.06 -9.89 5.37
CA TRP A 279 5.14 -9.79 6.83
C TRP A 279 3.75 -9.71 7.45
N CYS A 280 2.85 -8.88 6.91
CA CYS A 280 1.44 -8.87 7.33
C CYS A 280 0.76 -10.24 7.14
N TYR A 281 1.00 -10.95 6.03
CA TYR A 281 0.48 -12.32 5.87
C TYR A 281 1.00 -13.27 6.93
N GLN A 282 2.27 -13.13 7.34
CA GLN A 282 2.84 -13.92 8.42
C GLN A 282 2.17 -13.61 9.75
N ALA A 283 2.08 -12.32 10.10
CA ALA A 283 1.46 -11.87 11.34
C ALA A 283 -0.02 -12.28 11.43
N LEU A 284 -0.73 -12.32 10.30
CA LEU A 284 -2.13 -12.74 10.22
C LEU A 284 -2.31 -14.26 10.03
N GLU A 285 -1.23 -15.06 10.02
CA GLU A 285 -1.23 -16.50 9.75
C GLU A 285 -1.89 -16.89 8.40
N ALA A 286 -1.82 -15.98 7.43
CA ALA A 286 -2.42 -16.12 6.11
C ALA A 286 -1.48 -16.63 5.02
N LEU A 287 -0.18 -16.73 5.31
CA LEU A 287 0.86 -17.21 4.38
C LEU A 287 0.55 -18.56 3.73
N SER A 288 -0.16 -19.43 4.43
CA SER A 288 -0.57 -20.76 3.97
C SER A 288 -1.79 -20.77 3.05
N CYS A 289 -2.58 -19.70 3.12
CA CYS A 289 -3.87 -19.56 2.46
C CYS A 289 -3.74 -18.80 1.14
N LEU A 290 -2.83 -17.83 1.08
CA LEU A 290 -2.62 -16.98 -0.08
C LEU A 290 -1.44 -17.48 -0.91
N ASP A 291 -1.69 -17.78 -2.19
CA ASP A 291 -0.68 -18.36 -3.07
C ASP A 291 0.29 -17.29 -3.64
N ASP A 292 0.05 -16.00 -3.41
CA ASP A 292 0.84 -14.90 -3.98
C ASP A 292 2.10 -14.54 -3.16
N GLY A 293 2.20 -14.98 -1.90
CA GLY A 293 3.34 -14.69 -1.02
C GLY A 293 4.70 -15.06 -1.63
N ARG A 294 4.77 -16.21 -2.33
CA ARG A 294 5.98 -16.62 -3.09
C ARG A 294 6.39 -15.59 -4.13
N SER A 295 5.43 -15.17 -4.95
CA SER A 295 5.67 -14.21 -6.04
C SER A 295 6.08 -12.83 -5.51
N ARG A 296 5.55 -12.44 -4.34
CA ARG A 296 5.92 -11.18 -3.66
C ARG A 296 7.36 -11.22 -3.16
N LEU A 297 7.75 -12.30 -2.48
CA LEU A 297 9.13 -12.46 -2.01
C LEU A 297 10.14 -12.54 -3.17
N GLN A 298 9.78 -13.23 -4.26
CA GLN A 298 10.64 -13.27 -5.45
C GLN A 298 10.82 -11.89 -6.08
N ARG A 299 9.72 -11.12 -6.24
CA ARG A 299 9.80 -9.73 -6.72
C ARG A 299 10.67 -8.84 -5.83
N ALA A 300 10.57 -9.02 -4.51
CA ALA A 300 11.40 -8.29 -3.56
C ALA A 300 12.89 -8.65 -3.72
N GLU A 301 13.22 -9.93 -3.78
CA GLU A 301 14.59 -10.43 -3.97
C GLU A 301 15.20 -9.93 -5.30
N ASP A 302 14.49 -10.11 -6.42
CA ASP A 302 14.94 -9.66 -7.74
C ASP A 302 15.16 -8.14 -7.78
N CYS A 303 14.36 -7.37 -7.04
CA CYS A 303 14.51 -5.93 -6.95
C CYS A 303 15.71 -5.55 -6.07
N PHE A 304 15.88 -6.15 -4.89
CA PHE A 304 17.04 -5.89 -4.03
C PHE A 304 18.36 -6.24 -4.71
N LEU A 305 18.43 -7.36 -5.44
CA LEU A 305 19.63 -7.75 -6.19
C LEU A 305 19.95 -6.73 -7.30
N ARG A 306 18.95 -6.16 -7.97
CA ARG A 306 19.15 -5.11 -8.99
C ARG A 306 19.52 -3.75 -8.38
N CYS A 307 18.88 -3.35 -7.29
CA CYS A 307 19.08 -2.06 -6.65
C CYS A 307 20.38 -1.99 -5.85
N TYR A 308 20.74 -3.06 -5.14
CA TYR A 308 21.92 -3.10 -4.28
C TYR A 308 23.11 -3.81 -4.93
N GLY A 309 22.87 -4.65 -5.95
CA GLY A 309 23.86 -5.54 -6.56
C GLY A 309 23.92 -6.90 -5.85
N GLU A 310 24.32 -7.95 -6.58
CA GLU A 310 24.36 -9.33 -6.07
C GLU A 310 25.16 -9.52 -4.76
N ARG A 311 26.19 -8.69 -4.56
CA ARG A 311 27.03 -8.64 -3.36
C ARG A 311 26.92 -7.28 -2.66
N GLN A 312 25.79 -6.59 -2.83
CA GLN A 312 25.53 -5.25 -2.30
C GLN A 312 26.57 -4.19 -2.75
N GLN A 313 27.30 -4.45 -3.84
CA GLN A 313 28.38 -3.59 -4.31
C GLN A 313 27.89 -2.22 -4.77
N ARG A 314 26.68 -2.13 -5.33
CA ARG A 314 26.09 -0.86 -5.74
C ARG A 314 25.67 -0.06 -4.52
N LEU A 315 25.10 -0.70 -3.50
CA LEU A 315 24.77 -0.07 -2.24
C LEU A 315 26.02 0.51 -1.55
N LEU A 316 27.10 -0.27 -1.49
CA LEU A 316 28.39 0.17 -0.95
C LEU A 316 28.95 1.38 -1.74
N MET A 317 28.87 1.38 -3.07
CA MET A 317 29.31 2.52 -3.89
C MET A 317 28.48 3.79 -3.67
N ILE A 318 27.18 3.65 -3.37
CA ILE A 318 26.27 4.79 -3.25
C ILE A 318 26.30 5.37 -1.82
N LYS A 319 26.27 4.51 -0.80
CA LYS A 319 26.13 4.90 0.61
C LYS A 319 27.41 4.76 1.44
N GLY A 320 28.44 4.08 0.94
CA GLY A 320 29.67 3.80 1.66
C GLY A 320 29.56 2.71 2.72
N ASN A 321 28.37 2.18 2.98
CA ASN A 321 28.11 1.05 3.87
C ASN A 321 26.94 0.21 3.33
N THR A 322 26.77 -1.01 3.85
CA THR A 322 25.67 -1.91 3.48
C THR A 322 24.89 -2.44 4.68
N GLY A 323 25.42 -2.25 5.90
CA GLY A 323 24.91 -2.95 7.09
C GLY A 323 23.51 -2.51 7.54
N ARG A 324 22.99 -1.37 7.08
CA ARG A 324 21.62 -0.94 7.42
C ARG A 324 20.57 -1.76 6.67
N GLU A 325 20.75 -1.93 5.37
CA GLU A 325 19.83 -2.63 4.48
C GLU A 325 19.86 -4.15 4.66
N GLU A 326 20.90 -4.70 5.30
CA GLU A 326 20.96 -6.13 5.65
C GLU A 326 19.76 -6.61 6.48
N VAL A 327 19.08 -5.73 7.22
CA VAL A 327 17.85 -6.06 7.93
C VAL A 327 16.71 -6.47 6.99
N LEU A 328 16.67 -5.93 5.77
CA LEU A 328 15.69 -6.29 4.75
C LEU A 328 15.95 -7.71 4.22
N PHE A 329 17.22 -8.05 4.00
CA PHE A 329 17.63 -9.41 3.61
C PHE A 329 17.36 -10.42 4.72
N LEU A 330 17.56 -10.03 5.98
CA LEU A 330 17.21 -10.86 7.13
C LEU A 330 15.72 -11.20 7.12
N ARG A 331 14.83 -10.21 6.99
CA ARG A 331 13.38 -10.43 6.86
C ARG A 331 13.03 -11.28 5.63
N LEU A 332 13.63 -10.98 4.48
CA LEU A 332 13.40 -11.71 3.23
C LEU A 332 13.72 -13.19 3.41
N HIS A 333 14.92 -13.53 3.87
CA HIS A 333 15.34 -14.92 4.06
C HIS A 333 14.53 -15.63 5.15
N LEU A 334 14.09 -14.91 6.18
CA LEU A 334 13.24 -15.47 7.24
C LEU A 334 11.85 -15.83 6.70
N LEU A 335 11.23 -14.95 5.91
CA LEU A 335 9.95 -15.23 5.27
C LEU A 335 10.08 -16.32 4.18
N GLN A 336 11.18 -16.34 3.42
CA GLN A 336 11.48 -17.44 2.48
C GLN A 336 11.67 -18.77 3.19
N SER A 337 12.31 -18.78 4.37
CA SER A 337 12.48 -19.99 5.19
C SER A 337 11.11 -20.51 5.65
N LEU A 338 10.25 -19.62 6.18
CA LEU A 338 8.90 -19.96 6.60
C LEU A 338 8.05 -20.48 5.44
N LEU A 339 8.09 -19.81 4.28
CA LEU A 339 7.35 -20.25 3.10
C LEU A 339 7.81 -21.63 2.63
N SER A 340 9.13 -21.83 2.50
CA SER A 340 9.71 -23.13 2.11
C SER A 340 9.29 -24.24 3.07
N TYR A 341 9.20 -23.94 4.38
CA TYR A 341 8.70 -24.87 5.37
C TYR A 341 7.21 -25.18 5.16
N ILE A 342 6.35 -24.18 4.96
CA ILE A 342 4.92 -24.42 4.71
C ILE A 342 4.70 -25.27 3.44
N GLU A 343 5.59 -25.14 2.45
CA GLU A 343 5.59 -25.91 1.20
C GLU A 343 6.20 -27.31 1.32
N GLY A 344 6.61 -27.73 2.53
CA GLY A 344 7.17 -29.07 2.77
C GLY A 344 8.66 -29.21 2.44
N ASN A 345 9.34 -28.15 1.99
CA ASN A 345 10.76 -28.17 1.64
C ASN A 345 11.65 -27.76 2.82
N ASP A 346 11.85 -28.69 3.75
CA ASP A 346 12.67 -28.47 4.95
C ASP A 346 14.13 -28.17 4.63
N VAL A 347 14.67 -28.71 3.53
CA VAL A 347 16.08 -28.50 3.14
C VAL A 347 16.29 -27.04 2.78
N GLN A 348 15.43 -26.49 1.93
CA GLN A 348 15.48 -25.08 1.56
C GLN A 348 15.15 -24.18 2.75
N ALA A 349 14.19 -24.57 3.60
CA ALA A 349 13.86 -23.83 4.82
C ALA A 349 15.08 -23.70 5.75
N ARG A 350 15.83 -24.78 5.98
CA ARG A 350 17.07 -24.77 6.78
C ARG A 350 18.17 -23.94 6.12
N HIS A 351 18.33 -24.05 4.80
CA HIS A 351 19.32 -23.26 4.06
C HIS A 351 19.06 -21.75 4.23
N GLN A 352 17.81 -21.32 4.07
CA GLN A 352 17.45 -19.92 4.27
C GLN A 352 17.57 -19.50 5.74
N LEU A 353 17.17 -20.35 6.69
CA LEU A 353 17.33 -20.05 8.12
C LEU A 353 18.80 -19.87 8.52
N SER A 354 19.73 -20.64 7.94
CA SER A 354 21.17 -20.49 8.20
C SER A 354 21.70 -19.12 7.75
N LYS A 355 21.21 -18.59 6.62
CA LYS A 355 21.50 -17.21 6.19
C LYS A 355 20.95 -16.19 7.19
N VAL A 356 19.72 -16.40 7.66
CA VAL A 356 19.09 -15.55 8.67
C VAL A 356 19.90 -15.54 9.96
N GLU A 357 20.35 -16.69 10.46
CA GLU A 357 21.16 -16.77 11.68
C GLU A 357 22.49 -16.03 11.53
N THR A 358 23.13 -16.15 10.37
CA THR A 358 24.38 -15.43 10.05
C THR A 358 24.15 -13.91 10.08
N LEU A 359 23.11 -13.42 9.40
CA LEU A 359 22.75 -12.00 9.40
C LEU A 359 22.33 -11.52 10.78
N TYR A 360 21.51 -12.29 11.50
CA TYR A 360 21.02 -11.94 12.82
C TYR A 360 22.18 -11.77 13.80
N SER A 361 23.19 -12.64 13.76
CA SER A 361 24.37 -12.53 14.63
C SER A 361 25.18 -11.24 14.41
N ARG A 362 25.16 -10.68 13.20
CA ARG A 362 25.83 -9.41 12.85
C ARG A 362 24.97 -8.19 13.18
N LEU A 363 23.65 -8.31 13.00
CA LEU A 363 22.70 -7.20 13.15
C LEU A 363 22.16 -7.04 14.57
N CYS A 364 22.26 -8.09 15.40
CA CYS A 364 21.96 -8.03 16.83
C CYS A 364 23.08 -7.23 17.51
N LEU A 365 22.70 -6.11 18.11
CA LEU A 365 23.67 -5.16 18.65
C LEU A 365 23.95 -5.41 20.12
N ASP A 366 25.18 -5.10 20.51
CA ASP A 366 25.60 -5.11 21.91
C ASP A 366 24.92 -3.98 22.69
N SER A 367 24.19 -4.35 23.74
CA SER A 367 23.48 -3.42 24.61
C SER A 367 24.42 -2.43 25.31
N GLU A 368 25.64 -2.83 25.64
CA GLU A 368 26.63 -1.94 26.26
C GLU A 368 27.10 -0.87 25.27
N LYS A 369 27.37 -1.25 24.01
CA LYS A 369 27.77 -0.29 22.97
C LYS A 369 26.65 0.70 22.65
N MET A 370 25.41 0.21 22.60
CA MET A 370 24.21 1.06 22.47
C MET A 370 24.13 2.07 23.62
N ALA A 371 24.27 1.61 24.87
CA ALA A 371 24.21 2.48 26.05
C ALA A 371 25.34 3.53 26.04
N GLN A 372 26.55 3.16 25.61
CA GLN A 372 27.67 4.09 25.48
C GLN A 372 27.39 5.19 24.45
N LEU A 373 26.89 4.85 23.25
CA LEU A 373 26.50 5.86 22.25
C LEU A 373 25.35 6.76 22.75
N MET A 374 24.37 6.20 23.45
CA MET A 374 23.30 7.00 24.05
C MET A 374 23.81 7.95 25.14
N SER A 375 24.82 7.53 25.91
CA SER A 375 25.47 8.40 26.90
C SER A 375 26.21 9.60 26.27
N LEU A 376 26.61 9.48 25.00
CA LEU A 376 27.17 10.58 24.19
C LEU A 376 26.09 11.55 23.65
N GLY A 377 24.81 11.29 23.93
CA GLY A 377 23.70 12.14 23.48
C GLY A 377 23.12 11.76 22.11
N PHE A 378 23.43 10.55 21.62
CA PHE A 378 22.76 9.98 20.45
C PHE A 378 21.42 9.36 20.85
N THR A 379 20.42 9.46 19.96
CA THR A 379 19.16 8.75 20.16
C THR A 379 19.36 7.25 20.00
N GLU A 380 18.48 6.44 20.57
CA GLU A 380 18.55 4.97 20.45
C GLU A 380 18.59 4.52 18.99
N ARG A 381 17.76 5.13 18.14
CA ARG A 381 17.74 4.91 16.70
C ARG A 381 19.08 5.22 16.03
N GLU A 382 19.66 6.40 16.32
CA GLU A 382 20.95 6.79 15.72
C GLU A 382 22.05 5.82 16.14
N ALA A 383 22.07 5.41 17.41
CA ALA A 383 22.99 4.39 17.89
C ALA A 383 22.80 3.07 17.14
N ARG A 384 21.56 2.63 16.94
CA ARG A 384 21.22 1.37 16.25
C ARG A 384 21.68 1.38 14.79
N LEU A 385 21.28 2.41 14.03
CA LEU A 385 21.63 2.56 12.62
C LEU A 385 23.11 2.85 12.40
N GLY A 386 23.74 3.60 13.32
CA GLY A 386 25.16 3.90 13.30
C GLY A 386 26.01 2.64 13.50
N LEU A 387 25.71 1.85 14.54
CA LEU A 387 26.41 0.59 14.79
C LEU A 387 26.23 -0.41 13.66
N ARG A 388 25.02 -0.53 13.08
CA ARG A 388 24.80 -1.40 11.92
C ARG A 388 25.63 -1.00 10.71
N ALA A 389 25.74 0.31 10.44
CA ALA A 389 26.52 0.80 9.32
C ALA A 389 28.04 0.58 9.50
N CYS A 390 28.52 0.59 10.74
CA CYS A 390 29.94 0.45 11.07
C CYS A 390 30.28 -0.93 11.66
N GLU A 391 29.50 -1.96 11.33
CA GLU A 391 29.74 -3.36 11.75
C GLU A 391 29.95 -3.57 13.26
N GLY A 392 29.33 -2.70 14.08
CA GLY A 392 29.43 -2.73 15.54
C GLY A 392 30.67 -2.05 16.13
N ASP A 393 31.47 -1.34 15.33
CA ASP A 393 32.54 -0.47 15.85
C ASP A 393 31.93 0.80 16.46
N LEU A 394 32.23 1.02 17.74
CA LEU A 394 31.67 2.13 18.51
C LEU A 394 32.25 3.49 18.09
N GLN A 395 33.55 3.55 17.80
CA GLN A 395 34.23 4.80 17.47
C GLN A 395 33.85 5.26 16.07
N GLU A 396 33.85 4.33 15.11
CA GLU A 396 33.39 4.62 13.75
C GLU A 396 31.89 4.97 13.73
N ALA A 397 31.07 4.30 14.54
CA ALA A 397 29.65 4.65 14.67
C ALA A 397 29.45 6.07 15.20
N ALA A 398 30.19 6.49 16.24
CA ALA A 398 30.08 7.84 16.80
C ALA A 398 30.46 8.93 15.78
N VAL A 399 31.54 8.71 15.02
CA VAL A 399 31.97 9.62 13.94
C VAL A 399 30.91 9.65 12.83
N HIS A 400 30.44 8.48 12.40
CA HIS A 400 29.44 8.37 11.34
C HIS A 400 28.11 9.07 11.70
N ILE A 401 27.60 8.86 12.93
CA ILE A 401 26.37 9.52 13.40
C ILE A 401 26.55 11.05 13.43
N SER A 402 27.71 11.53 13.89
CA SER A 402 28.03 12.96 13.95
C SER A 402 28.05 13.58 12.55
N ASN A 403 28.70 12.93 11.57
CA ASN A 403 28.73 13.38 10.18
C ASN A 403 27.32 13.43 9.59
N GLN A 404 26.49 12.40 9.82
CA GLN A 404 25.11 12.40 9.32
C GLN A 404 24.23 13.50 9.94
N ARG A 405 24.41 13.81 11.22
CA ARG A 405 23.74 14.97 11.84
C ARG A 405 24.14 16.27 11.15
N GLN A 406 25.43 16.44 10.85
CA GLN A 406 25.93 17.62 10.14
C GLN A 406 25.37 17.70 8.72
N GLU A 407 25.48 16.65 7.91
CA GLU A 407 24.95 16.61 6.54
C GLU A 407 23.45 16.92 6.50
N ARG A 408 22.69 16.38 7.47
CA ARG A 408 21.26 16.65 7.59
C ARG A 408 20.96 18.10 7.94
N GLU A 409 21.74 18.71 8.85
CA GLU A 409 21.57 20.12 9.19
C GLU A 409 21.94 21.00 7.99
N GLU A 410 23.03 20.68 7.26
CA GLU A 410 23.39 21.38 6.04
C GLU A 410 22.29 21.30 4.97
N LEU A 411 21.68 20.14 4.79
CA LEU A 411 20.56 19.95 3.87
C LEU A 411 19.33 20.76 4.31
N LYS A 412 18.98 20.74 5.60
CA LYS A 412 17.90 21.58 6.16
C LYS A 412 18.17 23.07 5.96
N GLN A 413 19.41 23.52 6.16
CA GLN A 413 19.80 24.91 5.95
C GLN A 413 19.75 25.29 4.47
N ARG A 414 20.15 24.39 3.56
CA ARG A 414 20.04 24.58 2.11
C ARG A 414 18.59 24.72 1.68
N GLU A 415 17.70 23.86 2.18
CA GLU A 415 16.27 23.91 1.90
C GLU A 415 15.61 25.16 2.48
N ARG A 416 15.98 25.57 3.71
CA ARG A 416 15.51 26.84 4.30
C ARG A 416 15.91 28.04 3.45
N LYS A 417 17.17 28.08 2.97
CA LYS A 417 17.65 29.14 2.07
C LYS A 417 16.92 29.12 0.72
N ARG A 418 16.68 27.93 0.15
CA ARG A 418 15.89 27.76 -1.10
C ARG A 418 14.48 28.32 -0.93
N ARG A 419 13.81 28.01 0.19
CA ARG A 419 12.47 28.54 0.52
C ARG A 419 12.46 30.05 0.75
N SER A 420 13.45 30.59 1.48
CA SER A 420 13.59 32.04 1.70
C SER A 420 13.73 32.78 0.38
N ARG A 421 14.67 32.33 -0.48
CA ARG A 421 14.89 32.94 -1.79
C ARG A 421 13.65 32.87 -2.68
N ARG A 422 12.92 31.76 -2.64
CA ARG A 422 11.65 31.63 -3.38
C ARG A 422 10.62 32.65 -2.90
N SER A 423 10.47 32.80 -1.58
CA SER A 423 9.54 33.77 -0.98
C SER A 423 9.92 35.22 -1.30
N GLU A 424 11.22 35.55 -1.28
CA GLU A 424 11.75 36.85 -1.69
C GLU A 424 11.38 37.17 -3.15
N VAL A 425 11.60 36.22 -4.07
CA VAL A 425 11.25 36.40 -5.49
C VAL A 425 9.74 36.58 -5.66
N ILE A 426 8.91 35.78 -4.98
CA ILE A 426 7.45 35.94 -5.02
C ILE A 426 7.04 37.33 -4.51
N SER A 427 7.67 37.83 -3.43
CA SER A 427 7.44 39.19 -2.93
C SER A 427 7.78 40.23 -3.98
N THR A 428 8.94 40.12 -4.64
CA THR A 428 9.34 41.07 -5.70
C THR A 428 8.36 41.09 -6.88
N LEU A 429 7.87 39.93 -7.33
CA LEU A 429 6.87 39.86 -8.40
C LEU A 429 5.52 40.42 -7.94
N THR A 430 5.18 40.26 -6.66
CA THR A 430 3.96 40.84 -6.09
C THR A 430 4.05 42.37 -6.01
N GLU A 431 5.22 42.91 -5.64
CA GLU A 431 5.51 44.35 -5.66
C GLU A 431 5.44 44.95 -7.07
N LEU A 432 5.73 44.16 -8.11
CA LEU A 432 5.58 44.54 -9.51
C LEU A 432 4.12 44.52 -9.99
N GLY A 433 3.17 44.13 -9.14
CA GLY A 433 1.73 44.17 -9.42
C GLY A 433 1.10 42.85 -9.83
N TYR A 434 1.86 41.75 -9.91
CA TYR A 434 1.31 40.43 -10.16
C TYR A 434 0.64 39.86 -8.91
N SER A 435 -0.39 39.03 -9.08
CA SER A 435 -0.96 38.33 -7.94
C SER A 435 0.09 37.36 -7.35
N ARG A 436 0.07 37.19 -6.03
CA ARG A 436 0.99 36.25 -5.34
C ARG A 436 0.88 34.83 -5.91
N ARG A 437 -0.32 34.41 -6.33
CA ARG A 437 -0.57 33.10 -6.95
C ARG A 437 0.10 32.99 -8.32
N ASP A 438 -0.03 34.01 -9.16
CA ASP A 438 0.59 34.02 -10.49
C ASP A 438 2.10 34.05 -10.40
N ALA A 439 2.65 34.91 -9.52
CA ALA A 439 4.07 34.96 -9.22
C ALA A 439 4.62 33.60 -8.79
N ALA A 440 3.94 32.91 -7.88
CA ALA A 440 4.35 31.60 -7.40
C ALA A 440 4.25 30.53 -8.50
N ARG A 441 3.18 30.52 -9.30
CA ARG A 441 3.01 29.59 -10.43
C ARG A 441 4.08 29.82 -11.49
N ALA A 442 4.32 31.05 -11.90
CA ALA A 442 5.33 31.37 -12.90
C ALA A 442 6.74 31.00 -12.43
N LEU A 443 7.05 31.26 -11.15
CA LEU A 443 8.32 30.88 -10.56
C LEU A 443 8.51 29.36 -10.47
N HIS A 444 7.43 28.61 -10.19
CA HIS A 444 7.44 27.15 -10.23
C HIS A 444 7.72 26.63 -11.65
N HIS A 445 7.04 27.15 -12.67
CA HIS A 445 7.25 26.76 -14.07
C HIS A 445 8.64 27.14 -14.60
N ALA A 446 9.23 28.19 -14.03
CA ALA A 446 10.57 28.65 -14.35
C ALA A 446 11.69 27.86 -13.63
N ASP A 447 11.39 26.78 -12.89
CA ASP A 447 12.36 26.05 -12.05
C ASP A 447 13.12 26.99 -11.08
N GLY A 448 12.47 28.07 -10.60
CA GLY A 448 13.05 29.06 -9.70
C GLY A 448 13.89 30.16 -10.38
N ASP A 449 13.88 30.24 -11.71
CA ASP A 449 14.53 31.30 -12.50
C ASP A 449 13.64 32.54 -12.59
N VAL A 450 14.13 33.67 -12.07
CA VAL A 450 13.35 34.92 -11.97
C VAL A 450 13.04 35.52 -13.34
N ASP A 451 14.01 35.48 -14.25
CA ASP A 451 13.87 36.10 -15.58
C ASP A 451 12.87 35.31 -16.42
N LYS A 452 12.93 33.98 -16.34
CA LYS A 452 11.94 33.10 -16.99
C LYS A 452 10.55 33.25 -16.36
N ALA A 453 10.46 33.38 -15.03
CA ALA A 453 9.19 33.60 -14.35
C ALA A 453 8.54 34.91 -14.81
N TYR A 454 9.34 35.97 -14.94
CA TYR A 454 8.88 37.25 -15.45
C TYR A 454 8.39 37.15 -16.91
N ALA A 455 9.13 36.42 -17.76
CA ALA A 455 8.71 36.17 -19.15
C ALA A 455 7.36 35.43 -19.24
N ILE A 456 7.15 34.40 -18.42
CA ILE A 456 5.88 33.64 -18.34
C ILE A 456 4.72 34.55 -17.94
N LEU A 457 4.95 35.46 -16.98
CA LEU A 457 3.95 36.40 -16.52
C LEU A 457 3.57 37.42 -17.60
N LEU A 458 4.55 37.92 -18.36
CA LEU A 458 4.32 38.85 -19.47
C LEU A 458 3.52 38.21 -20.60
N ASP A 459 3.85 36.98 -21.00
CA ASP A 459 3.13 36.25 -22.05
C ASP A 459 1.66 35.99 -21.65
N SER A 460 1.41 35.74 -20.36
CA SER A 460 0.06 35.51 -19.83
C SER A 460 -0.80 36.78 -19.83
N SER A 461 -0.20 37.95 -19.54
CA SER A 461 -0.90 39.24 -19.59
C SER A 461 -1.28 39.69 -21.01
N GLY A 462 -0.53 39.28 -22.05
CA GLY A 462 -0.83 39.63 -23.44
C GLY A 462 -2.04 38.88 -24.03
N SER A 463 -2.41 37.73 -23.48
CA SER A 463 -3.57 36.94 -23.92
C SER A 463 -4.93 37.49 -23.48
N GLU A 464 -5.01 38.20 -22.34
CA GLU A 464 -6.26 38.78 -21.85
C GLU A 464 -6.65 40.07 -22.58
N GLU A 465 -5.65 40.86 -23.03
CA GLU A 465 -5.88 42.10 -23.79
C GLU A 465 -6.37 41.85 -25.23
N ALA A 466 -6.06 40.68 -25.82
CA ALA A 466 -6.54 40.32 -27.16
C ALA A 466 -8.05 40.00 -27.20
N THR A 467 -8.63 39.52 -26.10
CA THR A 467 -10.07 39.30 -25.97
C THR A 467 -10.85 40.60 -25.68
N SER A 468 -10.28 41.54 -24.92
CA SER A 468 -10.97 42.80 -24.60
C SER A 468 -11.16 43.70 -25.83
N ASN A 469 -10.14 43.82 -26.69
CA ASN A 469 -10.20 44.71 -27.86
C ASN A 469 -11.17 44.26 -28.96
N ASN A 470 -11.45 42.95 -29.07
CA ASN A 470 -12.44 42.45 -30.05
C ASN A 470 -13.89 42.67 -29.57
N THR A 471 -14.12 42.77 -28.26
CA THR A 471 -15.46 42.89 -27.68
C THR A 471 -16.01 44.31 -27.80
N GLU A 472 -15.16 45.34 -27.71
CA GLU A 472 -15.56 46.74 -27.87
C GLU A 472 -16.00 47.08 -29.31
N GLY A 473 -15.26 46.63 -30.33
CA GLY A 473 -15.66 46.82 -31.73
C GLY A 473 -16.95 46.05 -32.10
N SER A 474 -17.12 44.87 -31.49
CA SER A 474 -18.31 44.03 -31.64
C SER A 474 -19.57 44.66 -31.01
N MET A 475 -19.40 45.33 -29.88
CA MET A 475 -20.44 46.07 -29.15
C MET A 475 -20.90 47.31 -29.93
N GLU A 476 -19.98 48.09 -30.50
CA GLU A 476 -20.31 49.25 -31.34
C GLU A 476 -21.11 48.87 -32.59
N GLN A 477 -20.83 47.70 -33.17
CA GLN A 477 -21.51 47.23 -34.37
C GLN A 477 -22.98 46.85 -34.08
N LEU A 478 -23.27 46.24 -32.93
CA LEU A 478 -24.65 45.94 -32.49
C LEU A 478 -25.43 47.21 -32.12
N LEU A 479 -24.77 48.19 -31.49
CA LEU A 479 -25.36 49.50 -31.20
C LEU A 479 -25.70 50.27 -32.48
N TYR A 480 -24.84 50.21 -33.50
CA TYR A 480 -25.10 50.82 -34.81
C TYR A 480 -26.31 50.21 -35.53
N LEU A 481 -26.56 48.90 -35.33
CA LEU A 481 -27.74 48.20 -35.86
C LEU A 481 -29.04 48.52 -35.11
N GLY A 482 -28.98 49.35 -34.05
CA GLY A 482 -30.14 49.85 -33.32
C GLY A 482 -30.52 49.04 -32.09
N PHE A 483 -29.70 48.07 -31.68
CA PHE A 483 -29.92 47.31 -30.45
C PHE A 483 -29.45 48.10 -29.22
N GLN A 484 -30.11 47.91 -28.07
CA GLN A 484 -29.71 48.57 -26.84
C GLN A 484 -28.42 47.97 -26.26
N ARG A 485 -27.64 48.81 -25.56
CA ARG A 485 -26.33 48.44 -24.99
C ARG A 485 -26.43 47.23 -24.08
N ASP A 486 -27.35 47.27 -23.11
CA ASP A 486 -27.48 46.24 -22.08
C ASP A 486 -27.84 44.86 -22.67
N VAL A 487 -28.67 44.85 -23.72
CA VAL A 487 -29.09 43.61 -24.41
C VAL A 487 -28.01 43.09 -25.35
N SER A 488 -27.27 43.99 -25.99
CA SER A 488 -26.13 43.65 -26.87
C SER A 488 -24.97 43.08 -26.07
N GLU A 489 -24.75 43.57 -24.84
CA GLU A 489 -23.69 43.09 -23.94
C GLU A 489 -24.02 41.68 -23.46
N ALA A 490 -25.28 41.45 -23.04
CA ALA A 490 -25.76 40.12 -22.69
C ALA A 490 -25.68 39.13 -23.86
N ALA A 491 -26.07 39.54 -25.07
CA ALA A 491 -26.00 38.67 -26.25
C ALA A 491 -24.56 38.31 -26.65
N LEU A 492 -23.62 39.26 -26.59
CA LEU A 492 -22.20 39.00 -26.85
C LEU A 492 -21.59 38.09 -25.78
N ARG A 493 -21.98 38.24 -24.51
CA ARG A 493 -21.57 37.33 -23.43
C ARG A 493 -22.04 35.89 -23.67
N LEU A 494 -23.31 35.72 -24.04
CA LEU A 494 -23.90 34.40 -24.30
C LEU A 494 -23.32 33.70 -25.55
N THR A 495 -22.78 34.46 -26.49
CA THR A 495 -22.24 33.95 -27.76
C THR A 495 -20.71 33.96 -27.82
N GLY A 496 -20.04 34.24 -26.70
CA GLY A 496 -18.58 34.23 -26.62
C GLY A 496 -17.88 35.30 -27.48
N GLY A 497 -18.55 36.43 -27.73
CA GLY A 497 -18.01 37.56 -28.48
C GLY A 497 -18.21 37.51 -30.00
N ASP A 498 -18.97 36.55 -30.55
CA ASP A 498 -19.26 36.48 -31.98
C ASP A 498 -20.46 37.38 -32.38
N VAL A 499 -20.19 38.44 -33.15
CA VAL A 499 -21.19 39.45 -33.57
C VAL A 499 -22.31 38.86 -34.41
N GLN A 500 -22.01 37.91 -35.31
CA GLN A 500 -23.03 37.36 -36.22
C GLN A 500 -24.05 36.52 -35.44
N SER A 501 -23.55 35.63 -34.57
CA SER A 501 -24.39 34.84 -33.68
C SER A 501 -25.18 35.72 -32.69
N ALA A 502 -24.54 36.75 -32.12
CA ALA A 502 -25.22 37.71 -31.23
C ALA A 502 -26.33 38.48 -31.94
N THR A 503 -26.10 38.93 -33.19
CA THR A 503 -27.11 39.63 -33.99
C THR A 503 -28.30 38.73 -34.29
N GLN A 504 -28.04 37.47 -34.65
CA GLN A 504 -29.09 36.51 -34.97
C GLN A 504 -29.92 36.15 -33.75
N LEU A 505 -29.28 35.95 -32.59
CA LEU A 505 -29.93 35.72 -31.31
C LEU A 505 -30.80 36.91 -30.87
N LEU A 506 -30.37 38.15 -31.16
CA LEU A 506 -31.17 39.36 -30.89
C LEU A 506 -32.35 39.52 -31.86
N LEU A 507 -32.17 39.18 -33.14
CA LEU A 507 -33.25 39.23 -34.14
C LEU A 507 -34.34 38.19 -33.86
N ASP A 508 -33.95 36.97 -33.52
CA ASP A 508 -34.89 35.88 -33.21
C ASP A 508 -35.73 36.18 -31.97
N ASN A 509 -35.16 36.93 -31.00
CA ASN A 509 -35.84 37.35 -29.77
C ASN A 509 -36.40 38.78 -29.83
N GLN A 510 -36.54 39.38 -31.02
CA GLN A 510 -37.11 40.72 -31.24
C GLN A 510 -36.47 41.83 -30.37
N GLY A 511 -35.17 41.70 -30.05
CA GLY A 511 -34.42 42.67 -29.26
C GLY A 511 -34.68 42.63 -27.76
N VAL A 512 -35.33 41.59 -27.22
CA VAL A 512 -35.56 41.41 -25.77
C VAL A 512 -35.12 40.03 -25.33
N LEU A 513 -34.11 39.95 -24.46
CA LEU A 513 -33.67 38.69 -23.85
C LEU A 513 -34.43 38.46 -22.53
N SER A 514 -35.05 37.29 -22.37
CA SER A 514 -35.79 36.94 -21.15
C SER A 514 -34.87 36.85 -19.93
N SER A 515 -35.36 37.23 -18.74
CA SER A 515 -34.58 37.25 -17.49
C SER A 515 -33.98 35.91 -17.06
N GLU A 516 -34.44 34.78 -17.60
CA GLU A 516 -33.80 33.46 -17.39
C GLU A 516 -32.44 33.34 -18.09
N LEU A 517 -32.22 34.03 -19.23
CA LEU A 517 -30.94 34.03 -19.96
C LEU A 517 -29.93 35.05 -19.41
N LEU A 518 -30.39 36.01 -18.60
CA LEU A 518 -29.56 37.03 -17.95
C LEU A 518 -29.03 36.60 -16.58
N ALA A 519 -29.53 35.47 -16.04
CA ALA A 519 -29.17 34.95 -14.74
C ALA A 519 -27.79 34.25 -14.71
N GLU A 520 -27.20 33.96 -15.87
CA GLU A 520 -25.81 33.49 -15.98
C GLU A 520 -24.85 34.70 -15.98
N SER A 521 -24.71 35.34 -14.82
CA SER A 521 -23.59 36.25 -14.55
C SER A 521 -22.71 35.65 -13.44
N PRO A 522 -21.37 35.58 -13.59
CA PRO A 522 -20.50 35.29 -12.46
C PRO A 522 -20.36 36.58 -11.65
N SER A 523 -21.38 36.88 -10.85
CA SER A 523 -21.25 37.88 -9.79
C SER A 523 -20.49 37.23 -8.64
N SER A 524 -19.22 37.61 -8.49
CA SER A 524 -18.37 37.29 -7.34
C SER A 524 -18.92 37.93 -6.06
N GLU A 525 -19.99 37.39 -5.51
CA GLU A 525 -20.35 37.44 -4.09
C GLU A 525 -21.23 36.23 -3.78
N GLU A 526 -20.64 35.03 -3.69
CA GLU A 526 -21.28 33.93 -2.96
C GLU A 526 -21.05 34.12 -1.46
N PRO A 527 -22.06 33.84 -0.61
CA PRO A 527 -21.89 33.85 0.83
C PRO A 527 -20.87 32.76 1.20
N SER A 528 -19.78 33.19 1.83
CA SER A 528 -18.64 32.37 2.25
C SER A 528 -18.98 31.44 3.42
N THR A 529 -19.88 30.48 3.23
CA THR A 529 -20.20 29.49 4.27
C THR A 529 -19.94 28.04 3.84
N SER A 530 -19.85 27.73 2.55
CA SER A 530 -19.54 26.38 2.05
C SER A 530 -18.05 26.16 1.72
N SER A 531 -17.33 27.19 1.28
CA SER A 531 -15.91 27.08 0.89
C SER A 531 -14.95 26.95 2.08
N ASN A 532 -15.30 27.52 3.24
CA ASN A 532 -14.50 27.39 4.46
C ASN A 532 -14.57 25.98 5.07
N GLN A 533 -15.68 25.25 4.93
CA GLN A 533 -15.79 23.88 5.43
C GLN A 533 -14.86 22.92 4.68
N SER A 534 -14.80 23.01 3.34
CA SER A 534 -13.92 22.16 2.54
C SER A 534 -12.43 22.36 2.82
N THR A 535 -12.00 23.60 3.13
CA THR A 535 -10.59 23.91 3.39
C THR A 535 -10.15 23.52 4.80
N GLU A 536 -11.04 23.59 5.79
CA GLU A 536 -10.78 23.08 7.14
C GLU A 536 -10.70 21.55 7.15
N GLU A 537 -11.64 20.86 6.50
CA GLU A 537 -11.61 19.40 6.33
C GLU A 537 -10.37 18.93 5.56
N ASP A 538 -10.02 19.59 4.46
CA ASP A 538 -8.81 19.28 3.69
C ASP A 538 -7.53 19.51 4.53
N SER A 539 -7.53 20.53 5.38
CA SER A 539 -6.40 20.80 6.29
C SER A 539 -6.29 19.73 7.37
N GLU A 540 -7.41 19.26 7.91
CA GLU A 540 -7.45 18.15 8.87
C GLU A 540 -6.92 16.86 8.24
N LEU A 541 -7.39 16.50 7.05
CA LEU A 541 -6.95 15.30 6.32
C LEU A 541 -5.45 15.33 6.02
N VAL A 542 -4.94 16.50 5.63
CA VAL A 542 -3.50 16.66 5.37
C VAL A 542 -2.71 16.53 6.66
N ASN A 543 -3.15 17.12 7.77
CA ASN A 543 -2.47 16.99 9.06
C ASN A 543 -2.45 15.54 9.54
N GLU A 544 -3.57 14.81 9.43
CA GLU A 544 -3.65 13.38 9.77
C GLU A 544 -2.59 12.58 8.99
N VAL A 545 -2.52 12.80 7.68
CA VAL A 545 -1.59 12.09 6.81
C VAL A 545 -0.12 12.45 7.10
N LEU A 546 0.16 13.70 7.45
CA LEU A 546 1.52 14.14 7.82
C LEU A 546 2.03 13.52 9.12
N GLU A 547 1.14 13.12 10.04
CA GLU A 547 1.53 12.41 11.26
C GLU A 547 2.04 10.99 10.97
N ASP A 548 1.56 10.36 9.90
CA ASP A 548 2.01 9.01 9.49
C ASP A 548 3.31 9.03 8.69
N ILE A 549 3.70 10.16 8.12
CA ILE A 549 4.98 10.30 7.42
C ILE A 549 6.11 10.37 8.44
N SER A 550 7.02 9.40 8.38
CA SER A 550 8.18 9.40 9.25
C SER A 550 9.05 10.63 9.04
N ARG A 551 9.48 11.26 10.13
CA ARG A 551 10.40 12.42 10.10
C ARG A 551 11.80 12.06 9.60
N HIS A 552 12.08 10.78 9.40
CA HIS A 552 13.39 10.30 9.06
C HIS A 552 13.32 9.22 7.98
N GLU A 553 13.98 9.48 6.85
CA GLU A 553 13.93 8.65 5.64
C GLU A 553 14.25 7.16 5.86
N GLU A 554 15.18 6.84 6.77
CA GLU A 554 15.64 5.46 7.02
C GLU A 554 14.85 4.74 8.13
N ASP A 555 13.67 5.22 8.48
CA ASP A 555 12.90 4.70 9.63
C ASP A 555 12.46 3.25 9.45
N TYR A 556 12.25 2.83 8.21
CA TYR A 556 11.92 1.44 7.87
C TYR A 556 13.10 0.47 8.02
N LEU A 557 14.34 0.99 8.14
CA LEU A 557 15.54 0.20 8.43
C LEU A 557 15.80 0.08 9.95
N ASP A 558 15.12 0.89 10.76
CA ASP A 558 15.29 0.95 12.21
C ASP A 558 14.47 -0.13 12.94
N LEU A 559 14.83 -1.39 12.71
CA LEU A 559 14.17 -2.54 13.34
C LEU A 559 14.86 -2.94 14.65
N THR A 560 14.11 -3.24 15.72
CA THR A 560 14.66 -3.80 16.97
C THR A 560 15.08 -5.26 16.84
N LEU A 561 14.57 -5.97 15.82
CA LEU A 561 14.73 -7.41 15.59
C LEU A 561 14.01 -8.31 16.61
N GLU A 562 13.10 -7.75 17.43
CA GLU A 562 12.33 -8.52 18.43
C GLU A 562 11.38 -9.51 17.74
N GLU A 563 10.51 -9.05 16.84
CA GLU A 563 9.55 -9.90 16.13
C GLU A 563 10.26 -10.95 15.25
N GLU A 564 11.37 -10.55 14.62
CA GLU A 564 12.24 -11.44 13.86
C GLU A 564 12.85 -12.52 14.75
N SER A 565 13.28 -12.17 15.96
CA SER A 565 13.84 -13.14 16.91
C SER A 565 12.82 -14.19 17.35
N GLU A 566 11.58 -13.78 17.60
CA GLU A 566 10.47 -14.68 17.95
C GLU A 566 10.17 -15.65 16.79
N LEU A 567 10.13 -15.12 15.56
CA LEU A 567 9.88 -15.95 14.38
C LEU A 567 11.07 -16.88 14.07
N ILE A 568 12.31 -16.43 14.27
CA ILE A 568 13.52 -17.28 14.17
C ILE A 568 13.43 -18.44 15.17
N ALA A 569 13.10 -18.17 16.44
CA ALA A 569 12.95 -19.21 17.46
C ALA A 569 11.83 -20.21 17.11
N THR A 570 10.71 -19.69 16.58
CA THR A 570 9.60 -20.51 16.09
C THR A 570 10.05 -21.42 14.94
N MET A 571 10.78 -20.88 13.96
CA MET A 571 11.31 -21.63 12.84
C MET A 571 12.33 -22.69 13.24
N LYS A 572 13.20 -22.40 14.21
CA LYS A 572 14.11 -23.39 14.80
C LYS A 572 13.35 -24.55 15.41
N THR A 573 12.29 -24.24 16.16
CA THR A 573 11.41 -25.25 16.78
C THR A 573 10.73 -26.11 15.73
N TYR A 574 10.23 -25.50 14.65
CA TYR A 574 9.61 -26.24 13.54
C TYR A 574 10.59 -27.20 12.86
N LEU A 575 11.81 -26.75 12.60
CA LEU A 575 12.82 -27.54 11.89
C LEU A 575 13.54 -28.57 12.80
N SER A 576 13.53 -28.40 14.13
CA SER A 576 14.18 -29.35 15.05
C SER A 576 13.34 -30.60 15.34
N ARG A 577 12.01 -30.55 15.19
CA ARG A 577 11.09 -31.68 15.50
C ARG A 577 11.40 -32.99 14.77
N GLY A 578 12.05 -32.95 13.61
CA GLY A 578 12.48 -34.16 12.89
C GLY A 578 13.77 -34.83 13.41
N HIS A 579 14.41 -34.29 14.46
CA HIS A 579 15.69 -34.79 15.00
C HIS A 579 15.61 -35.29 16.45
N THR A 580 14.47 -35.14 17.14
CA THR A 580 14.38 -35.42 18.59
C THR A 580 14.19 -36.90 18.96
N HIS A 581 14.19 -37.82 18.00
CA HIS A 581 13.99 -39.26 18.26
C HIS A 581 15.01 -40.15 17.55
N THR A 582 16.29 -39.84 17.71
CA THR A 582 17.38 -40.82 17.56
C THR A 582 18.09 -40.97 18.89
N VAL A 583 17.49 -41.72 19.83
CA VAL A 583 18.18 -42.42 20.92
C VAL A 583 17.53 -43.78 21.09
#